data_AF-K9EK91-F1
#
_entry.id   AF-K9EK91-F1
#
_cell.length_a   1.000
_cell.length_b   1.000
_cell.length_c   1.000
_cell.angle_alpha   90.00
_cell.angle_beta   90.00
_cell.angle_gamma   90.00
#
_symmetry.space_group_name_H-M   'P 1'
#
loop_
_entity.id
_entity.type
_entity.pdbx_description
1 polymer ?
#
loop_
_entity_poly.entity_id
_entity_poly.type
_entity_poly.pdbx_seq_one_letter_code
_entity_poly.pdbx_strand_id
1 'polypeptide(L)'
;MDNSKLISTLMGELKSSSVVRSLIPMGYVAGLPILSIKNDNLCATIPFLRYKITGETDKTLVFPIRYLIEYSLPHKQVVQFKDLSCDQAFAKVDFAKACGLFRHDAVKNLNREQYANLKSSTLRDYDKVVQFLIDDSDYSLNDEKLMIQHLSTILEPSLLPMYRFINSEFYNKYLNGVNHEQD
;
A
#
# COMPACT_ATOMS: atom_id res chain seq x y z
N MET A 1 5.14 -10.13 -22.36
CA MET A 1 5.58 -10.06 -20.95
C MET A 1 4.49 -10.75 -20.14
N ASP A 2 4.83 -11.62 -19.19
CA ASP A 2 3.82 -12.22 -18.32
C ASP A 2 3.43 -11.20 -17.24
N ASN A 3 2.22 -10.64 -17.37
CA ASN A 3 1.70 -9.61 -16.46
C ASN A 3 0.99 -10.22 -15.23
N SER A 4 0.85 -11.55 -15.15
CA SER A 4 0.06 -12.24 -14.14
C SER A 4 0.58 -12.11 -12.69
N LYS A 5 1.80 -11.58 -12.52
CA LYS A 5 2.44 -11.36 -11.21
C LYS A 5 3.14 -10.00 -11.10
N LEU A 6 2.70 -9.01 -11.88
CA LEU A 6 3.45 -7.77 -12.06
C LEU A 6 3.71 -7.01 -10.75
N ILE A 7 2.66 -6.83 -9.93
CA ILE A 7 2.72 -6.13 -8.65
C ILE A 7 3.41 -7.00 -7.60
N SER A 8 3.09 -8.29 -7.54
CA SER A 8 3.78 -9.21 -6.61
C SER A 8 5.30 -9.20 -6.83
N THR A 9 5.74 -9.28 -8.09
CA THR A 9 7.16 -9.24 -8.44
C THR A 9 7.76 -7.86 -8.15
N LEU A 10 7.08 -6.76 -8.53
CA LEU A 10 7.53 -5.40 -8.22
C LEU A 10 7.78 -5.24 -6.72
N MET A 11 6.81 -5.61 -5.88
CA MET A 11 6.91 -5.50 -4.42
C MET A 11 8.04 -6.37 -3.82
N GLY A 12 8.31 -7.53 -4.40
CA GLY A 12 9.45 -8.38 -4.03
C GLY A 12 10.80 -7.74 -4.37
N GLU A 13 10.89 -7.06 -5.51
CA GLU A 13 12.10 -6.41 -6.03
C GLU A 13 12.44 -5.08 -5.35
N LEU A 14 11.48 -4.42 -4.67
CA LEU A 14 11.70 -3.11 -4.03
C LEU A 14 12.88 -3.10 -3.05
N LYS A 15 13.11 -4.20 -2.31
CA LYS A 15 14.22 -4.29 -1.33
C LYS A 15 15.60 -4.34 -1.98
N SER A 16 15.69 -4.87 -3.19
CA SER A 16 16.93 -4.95 -3.97
C SER A 16 17.08 -3.83 -4.99
N SER A 17 16.01 -3.06 -5.24
CA SER A 17 16.03 -1.91 -6.16
C SER A 17 17.06 -0.86 -5.76
N SER A 18 17.96 -0.53 -6.69
CA SER A 18 18.95 0.54 -6.51
C SER A 18 18.28 1.90 -6.31
N VAL A 19 17.14 2.14 -6.98
CA VAL A 19 16.39 3.39 -6.86
C VAL A 19 15.83 3.55 -5.45
N VAL A 20 15.19 2.51 -4.90
CA VAL A 20 14.67 2.53 -3.52
C VAL A 20 15.81 2.77 -2.52
N ARG A 21 16.95 2.09 -2.69
CA ARG A 21 18.12 2.28 -1.80
C ARG A 21 18.73 3.67 -1.88
N SER A 22 18.57 4.37 -3.00
CA SER A 22 19.12 5.71 -3.20
C SER A 22 18.17 6.81 -2.72
N LEU A 23 16.85 6.62 -2.86
CA LEU A 23 15.85 7.64 -2.56
C LEU A 23 15.20 7.49 -1.18
N ILE A 24 15.07 6.26 -0.68
CA ILE A 24 14.33 5.98 0.55
C ILE A 24 15.33 5.79 1.71
N PRO A 25 15.26 6.62 2.76
CA PRO A 25 16.12 6.46 3.93
C PRO A 25 15.92 5.11 4.63
N MET A 26 16.97 4.65 5.31
CA MET A 26 16.92 3.43 6.11
C MET A 26 15.80 3.49 7.17
N GLY A 27 15.15 2.34 7.39
CA GLY A 27 14.07 2.19 8.38
C GLY A 27 12.67 2.46 7.83
N TYR A 28 12.54 2.93 6.59
CA TYR A 28 11.26 2.96 5.88
C TYR A 28 10.99 1.61 5.21
N VAL A 29 9.72 1.21 5.19
CA VAL A 29 9.24 -0.01 4.55
C VAL A 29 8.11 0.32 3.58
N ALA A 30 8.02 -0.46 2.51
CA ALA A 30 6.94 -0.33 1.54
C ALA A 30 5.60 -0.77 2.15
N GLY A 31 4.58 0.08 2.02
CA GLY A 31 3.18 -0.20 2.32
C GLY A 31 2.48 -0.90 1.15
N LEU A 32 1.15 -0.85 1.15
CA LEU A 32 0.35 -1.42 0.06
C LEU A 32 0.35 -0.47 -1.14
N PRO A 33 0.48 -0.99 -2.37
CA PRO A 33 0.48 -0.15 -3.57
C PRO A 33 -0.87 0.55 -3.75
N ILE A 34 -0.87 1.70 -4.41
CA ILE A 34 -2.05 2.43 -4.84
C ILE A 34 -2.06 2.41 -6.36
N LEU A 35 -3.09 1.80 -6.96
CA LEU A 35 -3.26 1.80 -8.42
C LEU A 35 -4.00 3.05 -8.86
N SER A 36 -3.55 3.65 -9.96
CA SER A 36 -4.20 4.81 -10.58
C SER A 36 -3.90 4.87 -12.07
N ILE A 37 -4.77 5.52 -12.84
CA ILE A 37 -4.52 5.84 -14.25
C ILE A 37 -4.12 7.31 -14.33
N LYS A 38 -2.95 7.60 -14.90
CA LYS A 38 -2.43 8.96 -15.09
C LYS A 38 -1.96 9.14 -16.52
N ASN A 39 -2.50 10.13 -17.22
CA ASN A 39 -2.17 10.40 -18.63
C ASN A 39 -2.26 9.11 -19.49
N ASP A 40 -3.36 8.38 -19.37
CA ASP A 40 -3.62 7.09 -20.03
C ASP A 40 -2.61 5.97 -19.73
N ASN A 41 -1.77 6.14 -18.71
CA ASN A 41 -0.83 5.12 -18.26
C ASN A 41 -1.27 4.57 -16.91
N LEU A 42 -1.24 3.24 -16.78
CA LEU A 42 -1.44 2.58 -15.50
C LEU A 42 -0.21 2.78 -14.62
N CYS A 43 -0.41 3.30 -13.42
CA CYS A 43 0.63 3.60 -12.45
C CYS A 43 0.38 2.90 -11.11
N ALA A 44 1.45 2.38 -10.52
CA ALA A 44 1.47 1.92 -9.14
C ALA A 44 2.28 2.90 -8.28
N THR A 45 1.60 3.61 -7.38
CA THR A 45 2.25 4.42 -6.35
C THR A 45 2.52 3.55 -5.13
N ILE A 46 3.79 3.41 -4.76
CA ILE A 46 4.23 2.67 -3.58
C ILE A 46 4.48 3.64 -2.43
N PRO A 47 3.68 3.58 -1.34
CA PRO A 47 3.92 4.37 -0.16
C PRO A 47 5.02 3.75 0.71
N PHE A 48 5.82 4.60 1.34
CA PHE A 48 6.85 4.20 2.30
C PHE A 48 6.63 4.90 3.64
N LEU A 49 6.61 4.09 4.70
CA LEU A 49 6.33 4.51 6.07
C LEU A 49 7.28 3.82 7.05
N ARG A 50 7.26 4.23 8.32
CA ARG A 50 8.08 3.62 9.38
C ARG A 50 7.22 2.86 10.38
N TYR A 51 7.83 1.83 10.94
CA TYR A 51 7.34 1.14 12.13
C TYR A 51 8.43 1.20 13.20
N LYS A 52 8.04 1.35 14.47
CA LYS A 52 8.98 1.29 15.60
C LYS A 52 8.47 0.29 16.64
N ILE A 53 9.22 -0.78 16.83
CA ILE A 53 8.92 -1.79 17.86
C ILE A 53 9.16 -1.16 19.24
N THR A 54 8.21 -1.34 20.15
CA THR A 54 8.26 -0.81 21.53
C THR A 54 8.75 -1.83 22.55
N GLY A 55 8.80 -3.11 22.18
CA GLY A 55 9.11 -4.23 23.08
C GLY A 55 7.87 -4.86 23.72
N GLU A 56 6.70 -4.26 23.54
CA GLU A 56 5.41 -4.79 23.98
C GLU A 56 4.63 -5.39 22.81
N THR A 57 3.95 -6.51 23.05
CA THR A 57 3.10 -7.19 22.06
C THR A 57 2.02 -6.23 21.54
N ASP A 58 1.83 -6.22 20.21
CA ASP A 58 0.83 -5.41 19.51
C ASP A 58 0.89 -3.89 19.74
N LYS A 59 2.02 -3.38 20.25
CA LYS A 59 2.27 -1.94 20.43
C LYS A 59 3.37 -1.40 19.52
N THR A 60 3.55 -1.97 18.34
CA THR A 60 4.48 -1.41 17.35
C THR A 60 3.92 -0.09 16.85
N LEU A 61 4.65 1.00 17.01
CA LEU A 61 4.22 2.32 16.56
C LEU A 61 4.21 2.37 15.03
N VAL A 62 3.12 2.87 14.46
CA VAL A 62 2.97 3.13 13.03
C VAL A 62 3.11 4.63 12.79
N PHE A 63 3.93 5.02 11.82
CA PHE A 63 4.13 6.43 11.44
C PHE A 63 3.44 6.74 10.11
N PRO A 64 3.08 8.02 9.85
CA PRO A 64 2.52 8.44 8.58
C PRO A 64 3.41 8.06 7.39
N ILE A 65 2.76 7.80 6.25
CA ILE A 65 3.44 7.62 4.96
C ILE A 65 4.19 8.90 4.62
N ARG A 66 5.51 8.83 4.43
CA ARG A 66 6.31 10.03 4.11
C ARG A 66 6.73 10.08 2.65
N TYR A 67 7.16 8.94 2.10
CA TYR A 67 7.68 8.91 0.73
C TYR A 67 6.78 8.12 -0.17
N LEU A 68 6.67 8.56 -1.42
CA LEU A 68 5.98 7.85 -2.49
C LEU A 68 6.96 7.63 -3.64
N ILE A 69 6.96 6.43 -4.21
CA ILE A 69 7.58 6.16 -5.51
C ILE A 69 6.48 5.66 -6.45
N GLU A 70 6.31 6.35 -7.57
CA GLU A 70 5.38 5.95 -8.62
C GLU A 70 6.11 5.20 -9.72
N TYR A 71 5.56 4.05 -10.09
CA TYR A 71 6.03 3.21 -11.18
C TYR A 71 5.00 3.17 -12.31
N SER A 72 5.46 3.28 -13.56
CA SER A 72 4.64 2.97 -14.72
C SER A 72 4.52 1.46 -14.88
N LEU A 73 3.33 0.98 -15.24
CA LEU A 73 3.07 -0.42 -15.60
C LEU A 73 2.79 -0.51 -17.11
N PRO A 74 3.20 -1.59 -17.79
CA PRO A 74 3.87 -2.77 -17.25
C PRO A 74 5.39 -2.62 -17.04
N HIS A 75 6.00 -1.53 -17.52
CA HIS A 75 7.46 -1.39 -17.65
C HIS A 75 8.25 -1.25 -16.34
N LYS A 76 7.57 -1.03 -15.20
CA LYS A 76 8.15 -0.82 -13.86
C LYS A 76 9.20 0.31 -13.84
N GLN A 77 9.02 1.34 -14.64
CA GLN A 77 9.93 2.50 -14.64
C GLN A 77 9.46 3.49 -13.58
N VAL A 78 10.40 4.07 -12.84
CA VAL A 78 10.08 5.12 -11.86
C VAL A 78 9.71 6.38 -12.61
N VAL A 79 8.48 6.84 -12.41
CA VAL A 79 7.92 8.04 -13.04
C VAL A 79 8.04 9.24 -12.10
N GLN A 80 7.88 9.01 -10.80
CA GLN A 80 7.87 10.08 -9.82
C GLN A 80 8.37 9.60 -8.45
N PHE A 81 9.07 10.49 -7.75
CA PHE A 81 9.35 10.39 -6.33
C PHE A 81 8.80 11.61 -5.62
N LYS A 82 8.19 11.42 -4.44
CA LYS A 82 7.71 12.50 -3.58
C LYS A 82 8.14 12.28 -2.14
N ASP A 83 8.68 13.32 -1.50
CA ASP A 83 8.68 13.46 -0.03
C ASP A 83 7.47 14.31 0.35
N LEU A 84 6.47 13.69 0.98
CA LEU A 84 5.24 14.35 1.40
C LEU A 84 5.49 15.42 2.47
N SER A 85 6.62 15.39 3.18
CA SER A 85 6.97 16.48 4.10
C SER A 85 7.30 17.80 3.40
N CYS A 86 7.58 17.76 2.09
CA CYS A 86 7.78 18.95 1.27
C CYS A 86 6.50 19.42 0.57
N ASP A 87 5.39 18.68 0.68
CA ASP A 87 4.13 19.01 0.03
C ASP A 87 3.24 19.83 0.98
N GLN A 88 2.81 21.01 0.51
CA GLN A 88 1.97 21.92 1.29
C GLN A 88 0.64 21.29 1.72
N ALA A 89 0.11 20.32 0.95
CA ALA A 89 -1.09 19.59 1.32
C ALA A 89 -0.93 18.77 2.62
N PHE A 90 0.33 18.44 2.98
CA PHE A 90 0.68 17.66 4.16
C PHE A 90 1.38 18.51 5.24
N ALA A 91 1.35 19.85 5.14
CA ALA A 91 2.04 20.75 6.07
C ALA A 91 1.60 20.59 7.55
N LYS A 92 0.41 20.03 7.80
CA LYS A 92 -0.11 19.75 9.15
C LYS A 92 0.22 18.35 9.67
N VAL A 93 0.86 17.50 8.87
CA VAL A 93 1.21 16.13 9.25
C VAL A 93 2.57 16.12 9.94
N ASP A 94 2.59 15.67 11.19
CA ASP A 94 3.84 15.42 11.90
C ASP A 94 4.37 14.01 11.58
N PHE A 95 5.28 13.92 10.60
CA PHE A 95 5.92 12.66 10.19
C PHE A 95 6.88 12.08 11.24
N ALA A 96 7.19 12.82 12.31
CA ALA A 96 8.00 12.35 13.43
C ALA A 96 7.16 11.74 14.57
N LYS A 97 5.82 11.90 14.53
CA LYS A 97 4.89 11.34 15.51
C LYS A 97 4.17 10.11 14.95
N ALA A 98 3.98 9.10 15.81
CA ALA A 98 3.20 7.92 15.45
C ALA A 98 1.71 8.29 15.26
N CYS A 99 1.08 7.74 14.22
CA CYS A 99 -0.33 7.91 13.93
C CYS A 99 -1.20 6.73 14.37
N GLY A 100 -0.60 5.62 14.79
CA GLY A 100 -1.32 4.47 15.30
C GLY A 100 -0.42 3.35 15.82
N LEU A 101 -1.05 2.20 16.09
CA LEU A 101 -0.39 1.00 16.58
C LEU A 101 -0.65 -0.18 15.65
N PHE A 102 0.34 -1.04 15.55
CA PHE A 102 0.27 -2.37 14.97
C PHE A 102 0.47 -3.38 16.12
N ARG A 103 -0.42 -4.35 16.31
CA ARG A 103 -1.44 -4.88 15.39
C ARG A 103 -2.85 -4.39 15.74
N HIS A 104 -3.66 -4.08 14.73
CA HIS A 104 -5.08 -3.79 14.91
C HIS A 104 -5.93 -5.07 14.96
N ASP A 105 -7.20 -4.95 15.37
CA ASP A 105 -8.05 -6.10 15.73
C ASP A 105 -8.27 -7.14 14.63
N ALA A 106 -8.37 -6.72 13.37
CA ALA A 106 -8.60 -7.64 12.26
C ALA A 106 -7.42 -8.59 12.00
N VAL A 107 -6.20 -8.22 12.44
CA VAL A 107 -4.98 -9.01 12.22
C VAL A 107 -4.29 -9.45 13.52
N LYS A 108 -4.78 -9.02 14.70
CA LYS A 108 -4.14 -9.36 15.99
C LYS A 108 -4.05 -10.87 16.24
N ASN A 109 -5.05 -11.62 15.79
CA ASN A 109 -5.13 -13.07 15.97
C ASN A 109 -4.36 -13.85 14.89
N LEU A 110 -3.80 -13.18 13.89
CA LEU A 110 -3.04 -13.85 12.84
C LEU A 110 -1.62 -14.12 13.31
N ASN A 111 -1.17 -15.36 13.14
CA ASN A 111 0.24 -15.68 13.27
C ASN A 111 1.04 -15.15 12.06
N ARG A 112 2.37 -15.27 12.12
CA ARG A 112 3.27 -14.75 11.08
C ARG A 112 2.98 -15.32 9.69
N GLU A 113 2.70 -16.62 9.59
CA GLU A 113 2.42 -17.31 8.34
C GLU A 113 1.07 -16.88 7.77
N GLN A 114 0.03 -16.82 8.60
CA GLN A 114 -1.30 -16.36 8.22
C GLN A 114 -1.26 -14.91 7.70
N TYR A 115 -0.52 -14.02 8.39
CA TYR A 115 -0.34 -12.63 7.94
C TYR A 115 0.43 -12.57 6.61
N ALA A 116 1.47 -13.39 6.44
CA ALA A 116 2.21 -13.46 5.18
C ALA A 116 1.35 -13.99 4.02
N ASN A 117 0.47 -14.96 4.29
CA ASN A 117 -0.49 -15.47 3.32
C ASN A 117 -1.53 -14.42 2.95
N LEU A 118 -2.08 -13.68 3.92
CA LEU A 118 -2.99 -12.56 3.66
C LEU A 118 -2.31 -11.50 2.78
N LYS A 119 -1.06 -11.14 3.08
CA LYS A 119 -0.27 -10.21 2.26
C LYS A 119 -0.09 -10.73 0.84
N SER A 120 0.26 -12.00 0.68
CA SER A 120 0.48 -12.61 -0.64
C SER A 120 -0.83 -12.73 -1.43
N SER A 121 -1.95 -13.02 -0.78
CA SER A 121 -3.29 -12.98 -1.41
C SER A 121 -3.64 -11.57 -1.87
N THR A 122 -3.43 -10.57 -1.02
CA THR A 122 -3.68 -9.16 -1.38
C THR A 122 -2.88 -8.74 -2.61
N LEU A 123 -1.60 -9.12 -2.72
CA LEU A 123 -0.77 -8.81 -3.88
C LEU A 123 -1.24 -9.53 -5.15
N ARG A 124 -1.76 -10.76 -5.03
CA ARG A 124 -2.39 -11.47 -6.15
C ARG A 124 -3.66 -10.78 -6.64
N ASP A 125 -4.44 -10.17 -5.75
CA ASP A 125 -5.62 -9.40 -6.16
C ASP A 125 -5.21 -8.16 -6.95
N TYR A 126 -4.14 -7.47 -6.54
CA TYR A 126 -3.54 -6.40 -7.34
C TYR A 126 -3.09 -6.89 -8.71
N ASP A 127 -2.44 -8.05 -8.79
CA ASP A 127 -2.01 -8.63 -10.07
C ASP A 127 -3.19 -8.87 -11.00
N LYS A 128 -4.31 -9.42 -10.49
CA LYS A 128 -5.55 -9.59 -11.27
C LYS A 128 -6.10 -8.28 -11.80
N VAL A 129 -6.12 -7.23 -10.98
CA VAL A 129 -6.60 -5.90 -11.40
C VAL A 129 -5.72 -5.33 -12.50
N VAL A 130 -4.40 -5.44 -12.34
CA VAL A 130 -3.45 -4.96 -13.34
C VAL A 130 -3.58 -5.75 -14.64
N GLN A 131 -3.73 -7.08 -14.56
CA GLN A 131 -3.93 -7.92 -15.73
C GLN A 131 -5.22 -7.56 -16.47
N PHE A 132 -6.31 -7.33 -15.75
CA PHE A 132 -7.57 -6.83 -16.32
C PHE A 132 -7.37 -5.50 -17.06
N LEU A 133 -6.68 -4.55 -16.44
CA LEU A 133 -6.49 -3.22 -17.01
C LEU A 133 -5.51 -3.17 -18.20
N ILE A 134 -4.59 -4.13 -18.31
CA ILE A 134 -3.58 -4.15 -19.39
C ILE A 134 -4.02 -5.08 -20.53
N ASP A 135 -4.47 -6.28 -20.20
CA ASP A 135 -4.69 -7.37 -21.15
C ASP A 135 -6.18 -7.65 -21.42
N ASP A 136 -7.10 -6.87 -20.84
CA ASP A 136 -8.57 -7.05 -20.92
C ASP A 136 -9.01 -8.47 -20.52
N SER A 137 -8.36 -9.03 -19.49
CA SER A 137 -8.66 -10.36 -18.96
C SER A 137 -9.99 -10.40 -18.20
N ASP A 138 -10.39 -11.52 -17.62
CA ASP A 138 -11.58 -11.54 -16.76
C ASP A 138 -11.29 -10.92 -15.38
N TYR A 139 -12.17 -10.02 -14.92
CA TYR A 139 -12.19 -9.52 -13.55
C TYR A 139 -13.63 -9.42 -13.06
N SER A 140 -14.00 -10.32 -12.16
CA SER A 140 -15.38 -10.42 -11.69
C SER A 140 -15.67 -9.49 -10.51
N LEU A 141 -16.95 -9.24 -10.25
CA LEU A 141 -17.40 -8.59 -9.01
C LEU A 141 -16.96 -9.35 -7.75
N ASN A 142 -16.73 -10.66 -7.85
CA ASN A 142 -16.23 -11.45 -6.73
C ASN A 142 -14.74 -11.19 -6.47
N ASP A 143 -13.93 -11.01 -7.53
CA ASP A 143 -12.53 -10.62 -7.40
C ASP A 143 -12.40 -9.23 -6.76
N GLU A 144 -13.26 -8.28 -7.13
CA GLU A 144 -13.31 -6.96 -6.52
C GLU A 144 -13.67 -7.03 -5.02
N LYS A 145 -14.68 -7.82 -4.66
CA LYS A 145 -15.05 -8.02 -3.24
C LYS A 145 -13.92 -8.62 -2.43
N LEU A 146 -13.21 -9.62 -2.97
CA LEU A 146 -12.06 -10.23 -2.30
C LEU A 146 -10.93 -9.21 -2.11
N MET A 147 -10.63 -8.40 -3.12
CA MET A 147 -9.63 -7.34 -3.01
C MET A 147 -10.00 -6.33 -1.91
N ILE A 148 -11.24 -5.84 -1.91
CA ILE A 148 -11.75 -4.93 -0.88
C ILE A 148 -11.60 -5.57 0.50
N GLN A 149 -12.02 -6.82 0.67
CA GLN A 149 -11.93 -7.53 1.94
C GLN A 149 -10.48 -7.66 2.42
N HIS A 150 -9.57 -8.11 1.55
CA HIS A 150 -8.16 -8.27 1.91
C HIS A 150 -7.50 -6.92 2.26
N LEU A 151 -7.75 -5.87 1.48
CA LEU A 151 -7.23 -4.53 1.75
C LEU A 151 -7.77 -3.96 3.06
N SER A 152 -9.07 -4.08 3.29
CA SER A 152 -9.74 -3.65 4.52
C SER A 152 -9.20 -4.38 5.76
N THR A 153 -8.78 -5.62 5.59
CA THR A 153 -8.25 -6.45 6.68
C THR A 153 -6.78 -6.16 6.94
N ILE A 154 -5.94 -6.00 5.90
CA ILE A 154 -4.48 -5.92 6.07
C ILE A 154 -3.97 -4.50 6.32
N LEU A 155 -4.70 -3.48 5.88
CA LEU A 155 -4.26 -2.09 6.00
C LEU A 155 -4.49 -1.56 7.41
N GLU A 156 -3.48 -0.92 7.99
CA GLU A 156 -3.63 -0.30 9.31
C GLU A 156 -4.65 0.85 9.28
N PRO A 157 -5.66 0.85 10.16
CA PRO A 157 -6.70 1.89 10.22
C PRO A 157 -6.13 3.32 10.29
N SER A 158 -5.06 3.48 11.06
CA SER A 158 -4.36 4.77 11.23
C SER A 158 -3.78 5.35 9.94
N LEU A 159 -3.61 4.54 8.89
CA LEU A 159 -3.09 4.97 7.59
C LEU A 159 -4.19 5.36 6.62
N LEU A 160 -5.46 5.00 6.86
CA LEU A 160 -6.56 5.33 5.95
C LEU A 160 -6.64 6.82 5.57
N PRO A 161 -6.48 7.78 6.50
CA PRO A 161 -6.45 9.19 6.13
C PRO A 161 -5.37 9.48 5.08
N MET A 162 -4.18 8.90 5.23
CA MET A 162 -3.09 9.09 4.27
C MET A 162 -3.45 8.53 2.90
N TYR A 163 -4.01 7.31 2.81
CA TYR A 163 -4.45 6.75 1.53
C TYR A 163 -5.52 7.61 0.86
N ARG A 164 -6.49 8.13 1.63
CA ARG A 164 -7.52 9.07 1.14
C ARG A 164 -6.91 10.34 0.56
N PHE A 165 -5.92 10.93 1.25
CA PHE A 165 -5.26 12.15 0.78
C PHE A 165 -4.33 11.91 -0.42
N ILE A 166 -3.65 10.76 -0.48
CA ILE A 166 -2.74 10.42 -1.57
C ILE A 166 -3.52 10.13 -2.86
N ASN A 167 -4.61 9.35 -2.76
CA ASN A 167 -5.47 9.04 -3.90
C ASN A 167 -6.91 8.77 -3.44
N SER A 168 -7.78 9.77 -3.61
CA SER A 168 -9.17 9.68 -3.19
C SER A 168 -9.98 8.68 -3.99
N GLU A 169 -9.68 8.47 -5.27
CA GLU A 169 -10.41 7.53 -6.13
C GLU A 169 -10.16 6.08 -5.69
N PHE A 170 -8.89 5.71 -5.50
CA PHE A 170 -8.49 4.42 -4.97
C PHE A 170 -9.10 4.19 -3.58
N TYR A 171 -9.01 5.18 -2.70
CA TYR A 171 -9.63 5.10 -1.37
C TYR A 171 -11.14 4.88 -1.46
N ASN A 172 -11.84 5.66 -2.28
CA ASN A 172 -13.30 5.55 -2.43
C ASN A 172 -13.71 4.19 -2.99
N LYS A 173 -12.93 3.65 -3.92
CA LYS A 173 -13.20 2.35 -4.54
C LYS A 173 -12.94 1.18 -3.60
N TYR A 174 -11.81 1.19 -2.89
CA TYR A 174 -11.32 -0.01 -2.19
C TYR A 174 -11.34 0.07 -0.66
N LEU A 175 -11.39 1.27 -0.07
CA LEU A 175 -11.13 1.49 1.35
C LEU A 175 -12.22 2.29 2.08
N ASN A 176 -13.16 2.92 1.37
CA ASN A 176 -14.21 3.75 1.97
C ASN A 176 -15.31 2.93 2.67
N GLY A 177 -15.44 1.64 2.35
CA GLY A 177 -16.34 0.70 3.03
C GLY A 177 -15.76 0.09 4.31
N VAL A 178 -14.56 0.51 4.74
CA VAL A 178 -13.95 0.04 5.99
C VAL A 178 -14.65 0.74 7.15
N ASN A 179 -15.79 0.19 7.58
CA ASN A 179 -16.43 0.60 8.81
C ASN A 179 -15.52 0.22 9.97
N HIS A 180 -14.85 1.20 10.54
CA HIS A 180 -14.30 1.09 11.89
C HIS A 180 -15.46 1.34 12.85
N GLU A 181 -16.03 0.27 13.40
CA GLU A 181 -16.65 0.37 14.72
C GLU A 181 -15.55 0.88 15.66
N GLN A 182 -15.61 2.17 15.98
CA GLN A 182 -14.89 2.76 17.10
C GLN A 182 -15.80 2.58 18.31
N ASP A 183 -15.33 1.78 19.28
CA ASP A 183 -15.82 1.78 20.66
C ASP A 183 -15.71 3.18 21.29
#